data_AF-A0A1A3T824-F1
#
_entry.id   AF-A0A1A3T824-F1
#
_cell.length_a   1.000
_cell.length_b   1.000
_cell.length_c   1.000
_cell.angle_alpha   90.00
_cell.angle_beta   90.00
_cell.angle_gamma   90.00
#
_symmetry.space_group_name_H-M   'P 1'
#
loop_
_entity.id
_entity.type
_entity.pdbx_description
1 polymer ?
#
loop_
_entity_poly.entity_id
_entity_poly.type
_entity_poly.pdbx_seq_one_letter_code
_entity_poly.pdbx_strand_id
1 'polypeptide(L)' 'MTVACRIFGHRPAFRVDGRTMRWECDRCGEDAGAKDYDSPEDARRYAAAFNRRDANDLGKRAPLIGLLPLRLWRRFGR' A
#
# COMPACT_ATOMS: atom_id res chain seq x y z
N MET A 1 -8.28 10.05 4.03
CA MET A 1 -8.36 9.43 2.67
C MET A 1 -7.90 10.39 1.55
N THR A 2 -6.87 10.05 0.76
CA THR A 2 -6.35 10.89 -0.37
C THR A 2 -6.74 10.37 -1.76
N VAL A 3 -6.63 11.19 -2.82
CA VAL A 3 -6.94 10.79 -4.22
C VAL A 3 -6.11 9.58 -4.66
N ALA A 4 -4.82 9.55 -4.30
CA ALA A 4 -3.95 8.42 -4.60
C ALA A 4 -4.45 7.11 -3.97
N CYS A 5 -4.96 7.14 -2.73
CA CYS A 5 -5.52 5.95 -2.07
C CYS A 5 -6.80 5.44 -2.74
N ARG A 6 -7.60 6.31 -3.38
CA ARG A 6 -8.79 5.88 -4.13
C ARG A 6 -8.43 5.19 -5.46
N ILE A 7 -7.35 5.62 -6.11
CA ILE A 7 -6.93 5.08 -7.43
C ILE A 7 -6.09 3.82 -7.26
N PHE A 8 -5.17 3.80 -6.28
CA PHE A 8 -4.18 2.75 -6.12
C PHE A 8 -4.40 1.87 -4.87
N GLY A 9 -5.42 2.16 -4.07
CA GLY A 9 -5.63 1.53 -2.75
C GLY A 9 -4.75 2.13 -1.65
N HIS A 10 -5.06 1.76 -0.40
CA HIS A 10 -4.24 2.11 0.76
C HIS A 10 -2.85 1.46 0.67
N ARG A 11 -1.86 2.12 1.29
CA ARG A 11 -0.49 1.62 1.42
C ARG A 11 -0.14 1.52 2.90
N PRO A 12 -0.47 0.41 3.58
CA PRO A 12 -0.21 0.23 4.99
C PRO A 12 1.30 0.12 5.23
N ALA A 13 1.84 0.94 6.13
CA ALA A 13 3.20 0.83 6.64
C ALA A 13 3.16 0.20 8.04
N PHE A 14 3.89 -0.90 8.22
CA PHE A 14 3.88 -1.65 9.47
C PHE A 14 5.07 -1.25 10.35
N ARG A 15 4.80 -0.94 11.61
CA ARG A 15 5.79 -0.59 12.66
C ARG A 15 5.59 -1.46 13.88
N VAL A 16 6.62 -1.54 14.73
CA VAL A 16 6.60 -2.37 15.93
C VAL A 16 6.85 -1.51 17.15
N ASP A 17 6.02 -1.73 18.17
CA ASP A 17 6.13 -1.16 19.49
C ASP A 17 6.11 -2.29 20.52
N GLY A 18 7.30 -2.76 20.90
CA GLY A 18 7.44 -3.94 21.75
C GLY A 18 6.80 -5.18 21.13
N ARG A 19 5.71 -5.68 21.75
CA ARG A 19 4.93 -6.84 21.30
C ARG A 19 3.79 -6.48 20.36
N THR A 20 3.52 -5.21 20.16
CA THR A 20 2.43 -4.72 19.34
C THR A 20 2.97 -4.33 17.97
N MET A 21 2.41 -4.90 16.91
CA MET A 21 2.57 -4.39 15.56
C MET A 21 1.46 -3.40 15.27
N ARG A 22 1.81 -2.20 14.83
CA ARG A 22 0.86 -1.17 14.39
C ARG A 22 1.04 -0.91 12.91
N TRP A 23 -0.03 -0.53 12.24
CA TRP A 23 0.03 -0.09 10.86
C TRP A 23 -0.91 1.08 10.61
N GLU A 24 -0.58 1.86 9.61
CA GLU A 24 -1.39 2.95 9.09
C GLU A 24 -1.02 3.21 7.64
N CYS A 25 -1.92 3.80 6.85
CA CYS A 25 -1.59 4.17 5.50
C CYS A 25 -0.59 5.34 5.47
N ASP A 26 0.62 5.12 4.94
CA ASP A 26 1.67 6.16 4.83
C ASP A 26 1.24 7.41 4.02
N ARG A 27 0.25 7.24 3.13
CA ARG A 27 -0.27 8.35 2.30
C ARG A 27 -1.38 9.16 2.96
N CYS A 28 -2.21 8.54 3.79
CA CYS A 28 -3.44 9.19 4.26
C CYS A 28 -3.81 8.95 5.72
N GLY A 29 -3.00 8.21 6.48
CA GLY A 29 -3.22 7.89 7.90
C GLY A 29 -4.37 6.91 8.18
N GLU A 30 -5.31 6.74 7.24
CA GLU A 30 -6.42 5.79 7.34
C GLU A 30 -5.97 4.33 7.31
N ASP A 31 -6.93 3.41 7.49
CA ASP A 31 -6.72 1.96 7.51
C ASP A 31 -5.69 1.56 8.58
N ALA A 32 -5.77 2.26 9.72
CA ALA A 32 -4.90 2.05 10.85
C ALA A 32 -5.37 0.89 11.72
N GLY A 33 -4.41 0.18 12.31
CA GLY A 33 -4.70 -0.91 13.21
C GLY A 33 -3.51 -1.32 14.06
N ALA A 34 -3.79 -2.18 15.02
CA ALA A 34 -2.80 -2.75 15.90
C ALA A 34 -3.09 -4.24 16.11
N LYS A 35 -2.02 -5.01 16.31
CA LYS A 35 -2.08 -6.42 16.66
C LYS A 35 -0.99 -6.76 17.66
N ASP A 36 -1.39 -7.34 18.78
CA ASP A 36 -0.48 -7.88 19.78
C ASP A 36 -0.05 -9.29 19.43
N TYR A 37 1.19 -9.60 19.78
CA TYR A 37 1.82 -10.90 19.64
C TYR A 37 2.37 -11.35 20.98
N ASP A 38 2.58 -12.66 21.13
CA ASP A 38 3.17 -13.23 22.34
C ASP A 38 4.60 -12.72 22.59
N SER A 39 5.37 -12.54 21.51
CA SER A 39 6.76 -12.07 21.56
C SER A 39 7.01 -10.80 20.72
N PRO A 40 7.96 -9.95 21.12
CA PRO A 40 8.39 -8.81 20.31
C PRO A 40 9.09 -9.26 19.02
N GLU A 41 9.71 -10.45 19.01
CA GLU A 41 10.33 -11.01 17.81
C GLU A 41 9.30 -11.37 16.75
N ASP A 42 8.14 -11.91 17.14
CA ASP A 42 7.03 -12.17 16.22
C ASP A 42 6.50 -10.89 15.62
N ALA A 43 6.24 -9.87 16.45
CA ALA A 43 5.81 -8.56 15.96
C ALA A 43 6.78 -7.98 14.92
N ARG A 44 8.10 -8.07 15.16
CA ARG A 44 9.16 -7.68 14.19
C ARG A 44 9.16 -8.52 12.93
N ARG A 45 9.06 -9.84 13.06
CA ARG A 45 9.06 -10.77 11.94
C ARG A 45 7.90 -10.49 11.00
N TYR A 46 6.70 -10.33 11.54
CA TYR A 46 5.50 -10.06 10.74
C TYR A 46 5.52 -8.66 10.13
N ALA A 47 5.91 -7.62 10.88
CA ALA A 47 6.02 -6.27 10.33
C ALA A 47 6.99 -6.20 9.15
N ALA A 48 8.16 -6.86 9.27
CA ALA A 48 9.14 -6.93 8.20
C ALA A 48 8.61 -7.71 6.97
N ALA A 49 7.90 -8.82 7.21
CA ALA A 49 7.32 -9.62 6.13
C ALA A 49 6.24 -8.84 5.35
N PHE A 50 5.37 -8.11 6.04
CA PHE A 50 4.32 -7.32 5.41
C PHE A 50 4.88 -6.13 4.62
N ASN A 51 5.86 -5.41 5.18
CA ASN A 51 6.53 -4.32 4.46
C ASN A 51 7.26 -4.82 3.19
N ARG A 52 7.89 -6.00 3.24
CA ARG A 52 8.53 -6.60 2.05
C ARG A 52 7.51 -6.96 0.97
N ARG A 53 6.35 -7.49 1.36
CA ARG A 53 5.27 -7.82 0.43
C ARG A 53 4.71 -6.57 -0.24
N ASP A 54 4.43 -5.51 0.52
CA ASP A 54 3.95 -4.22 -0.02
C ASP A 54 4.92 -3.65 -1.06
N ALA A 55 6.22 -3.60 -0.74
CA ALA A 55 7.25 -3.12 -1.66
C ALA A 55 7.31 -3.91 -2.98
N ASN A 56 7.06 -5.23 -2.95
CA ASN A 56 7.02 -6.06 -4.14
C ASN A 56 5.69 -5.92 -4.92
N ASP A 57 4.59 -5.71 -4.20
CA ASP A 57 3.23 -5.62 -4.77
C ASP A 57 2.97 -4.28 -5.48
N LEU A 58 3.64 -3.19 -5.05
CA LEU A 58 3.66 -1.89 -5.71
C LEU A 58 4.03 -1.96 -7.21
N GLY A 59 4.89 -2.90 -7.60
CA GLY A 59 5.24 -3.13 -9.00
C GLY A 59 4.22 -3.98 -9.77
N LYS A 60 3.42 -4.80 -9.07
CA LYS A 60 2.46 -5.75 -9.68
C LYS A 60 1.04 -5.20 -9.79
N ARG A 61 0.64 -4.31 -8.87
CA ARG A 61 -0.70 -3.70 -8.82
C ARG A 61 -0.74 -2.25 -9.27
N ALA A 62 0.32 -1.69 -9.85
CA ALA A 62 0.22 -0.42 -10.57
C ALA A 62 -0.72 -0.64 -11.78
N PRO A 63 -1.92 -0.04 -11.83
CA PRO A 63 -2.74 -0.08 -13.03
C PRO A 63 -2.11 0.87 -14.04
N LEU A 64 -1.06 0.42 -14.72
CA LEU A 64 -0.48 1.14 -15.86
C LEU A 64 -1.35 1.01 -17.13
N ILE A 65 -2.53 0.39 -17.05
CA ILE A 65 -3.43 0.14 -18.18
C ILE A 65 -4.88 0.47 -17.81
N GLY A 66 -5.12 1.72 -17.39
CA GLY A 66 -6.47 2.27 -17.26
C GLY A 66 -6.62 3.69 -17.80
N LEU A 67 -5.55 4.29 -18.33
CA LEU A 67 -5.58 5.66 -18.83
C LEU A 67 -5.60 5.63 -20.36
N LEU A 68 -6.83 5.70 -20.85
CA LEU A 68 -7.27 6.04 -22.21
C LEU A 68 -6.58 5.30 -23.38
N PRO A 69 -7.32 4.55 -24.22
CA PRO A 69 -6.77 4.16 -25.50
C PRO A 69 -6.38 5.43 -26.27
N LEU A 70 -5.09 5.56 -26.59
CA LEU A 70 -4.48 6.50 -27.55
C LEU A 70 -5.19 6.54 -28.94
N ARG A 71 -6.24 5.73 -29.11
CA ARG A 71 -7.16 5.68 -30.25
C ARG A 71 -8.07 6.92 -30.36
N LEU A 72 -8.31 7.67 -29.28
CA LEU A 72 -9.07 8.93 -29.36
C LEU A 72 -8.21 10.09 -29.88
N TRP A 73 -6.90 10.06 -29.67
CA TRP A 73 -6.02 11.16 -30.06
C TRP A 73 -5.70 11.16 -31.57
N ARG A 74 -5.66 9.99 -32.21
CA ARG A 74 -5.51 9.86 -33.67
C ARG A 74 -6.72 10.29 -34.49
N ARG A 75 -7.85 10.65 -33.87
CA ARG A 75 -9.04 11.17 -34.59
C ARG A 75 -9.14 12.70 -34.61
N PHE A 76 -8.34 13.39 -33.79
CA PHE A 76 -8.29 14.85 -33.72
C PHE A 76 -6.96 15.47 -34.21
N GLY A 77 -5.93 14.65 -34.46
CA GLY A 77 -4.75 15.07 -35.19
C GLY A 77 -5.00 15.00 -36.69
N ARG A 78 -5.42 16.13 -37.28
CA ARG A 78 -5.35 16.38 -38.72
C ARG A 78 -3.93 16.23 -39.24
#